data_AF-A0A4V6A958-F1
#
_entry.id   AF-A0A4V6A958-F1
#
_cell.length_a   1.000
_cell.length_b   1.000
_cell.length_c   1.000
_cell.angle_alpha   90.00
_cell.angle_beta   90.00
_cell.angle_gamma   90.00
#
_symmetry.space_group_name_H-M   'P 1'
#
loop_
_entity.id
_entity.type
_entity.pdbx_description
1 polymer ?
#
loop_
_entity_poly.entity_id
_entity_poly.type
_entity_poly.pdbx_seq_one_letter_code
_entity_poly.pdbx_strand_id
1 'polypeptide(L)'
;MRPNNDPSKISSFSPSLSNGINQMMTDPPRNQRSTDDSCSNFSASGNHYERTLDVVKDSMGLAISLNKTESLDVVLDDFSQGYFSLSNENRKKLVIVLAKEYDLNRIQVRELLKQYLGLELRSGNEGELSNVDDENMFSAFYRIERNLRQALKPTYNVLFERLNNYTGGLKFLSLLRADILSFLGEENIASLRALDSCLKEKLSTWLSPAVLELHQITWDDSASLLEKIVTYEAVHPISNRYFGS
;
A
#
# COMPACT_ATOMS: atom_id res chain seq x y z
N MET A 1 20.09 -10.20 -62.25
CA MET A 1 19.02 -11.00 -62.89
C MET A 1 18.17 -11.65 -61.79
N ARG A 2 16.88 -11.94 -62.04
CA ARG A 2 16.07 -12.94 -61.30
C ARG A 2 16.35 -14.33 -61.91
N PRO A 3 16.25 -15.46 -61.17
CA PRO A 3 15.01 -16.01 -60.58
C PRO A 3 15.19 -16.41 -59.09
N ASN A 4 14.21 -16.72 -58.24
CA ASN A 4 12.79 -17.12 -58.31
C ASN A 4 12.52 -18.59 -58.72
N ASN A 5 12.31 -19.49 -57.75
CA ASN A 5 11.26 -20.52 -57.83
C ASN A 5 11.10 -21.30 -56.52
N ASP A 6 9.84 -21.51 -56.14
CA ASP A 6 9.36 -22.42 -55.11
C ASP A 6 8.47 -23.48 -55.80
N PRO A 7 8.55 -24.77 -55.45
CA PRO A 7 7.51 -25.73 -55.80
C PRO A 7 7.05 -26.58 -54.60
N SER A 8 5.77 -26.44 -54.24
CA SER A 8 5.09 -27.25 -53.22
C SER A 8 4.39 -28.50 -53.79
N LYS A 9 4.47 -29.60 -53.01
CA LYS A 9 3.67 -30.87 -52.96
C LYS A 9 4.50 -31.87 -52.11
N ILE A 10 3.98 -32.97 -51.53
CA ILE A 10 2.89 -33.88 -51.94
C ILE A 10 1.98 -34.21 -50.73
N SER A 11 0.74 -34.62 -51.05
CA SER A 11 -0.31 -35.21 -50.20
C SER A 11 0.10 -36.56 -49.55
N SER A 12 -0.69 -37.36 -48.84
CA SER A 12 -2.13 -37.47 -48.47
C SER A 12 -2.21 -38.41 -47.22
N PHE A 13 -3.29 -38.60 -46.46
CA PHE A 13 -4.59 -39.17 -46.83
C PHE A 13 -5.64 -39.01 -45.70
N SER A 14 -6.92 -39.10 -46.06
CA SER A 14 -8.03 -39.49 -45.18
C SER A 14 -8.73 -40.72 -45.77
N PRO A 15 -9.45 -41.52 -44.95
CA PRO A 15 -10.93 -41.46 -44.91
C PRO A 15 -11.46 -41.43 -43.44
N SER A 16 -12.69 -41.00 -43.05
CA SER A 16 -14.05 -41.15 -43.62
C SER A 16 -14.60 -42.60 -43.45
N LEU A 17 -15.87 -42.95 -43.17
CA LEU A 17 -17.23 -42.36 -42.95
C LEU A 17 -18.02 -43.38 -42.06
N SER A 18 -19.21 -43.21 -41.45
CA SER A 18 -20.16 -42.09 -41.21
C SER A 18 -21.30 -42.54 -40.26
N ASN A 19 -21.96 -41.59 -39.57
CA ASN A 19 -23.30 -41.70 -38.90
C ASN A 19 -23.38 -42.64 -37.65
N GLY A 20 -24.24 -42.40 -36.65
CA GLY A 20 -25.15 -41.27 -36.37
C GLY A 20 -26.63 -41.68 -36.29
N ILE A 21 -27.31 -41.38 -35.16
CA ILE A 21 -28.78 -41.39 -34.98
C ILE A 21 -29.13 -40.57 -33.71
N ASN A 22 -30.25 -39.84 -33.73
CA ASN A 22 -30.86 -39.18 -32.57
C ASN A 22 -32.19 -39.87 -32.23
N GLN A 23 -32.60 -39.89 -30.95
CA GLN A 23 -34.01 -40.01 -30.57
C GLN A 23 -34.31 -39.41 -29.20
N MET A 24 -35.53 -38.91 -29.02
CA MET A 24 -36.03 -38.22 -27.82
C MET A 24 -37.03 -39.11 -27.08
N MET A 25 -37.14 -38.98 -25.76
CA MET A 25 -38.36 -39.29 -24.99
C MET A 25 -38.36 -38.52 -23.64
N THR A 26 -39.50 -38.54 -22.94
CA THR A 26 -39.93 -37.46 -22.02
C THR A 26 -40.04 -37.85 -20.53
N ASP A 27 -40.04 -36.81 -19.67
CA ASP A 27 -40.59 -36.59 -18.30
C ASP A 27 -41.41 -37.71 -17.58
N PRO A 28 -41.49 -37.74 -16.21
CA PRO A 28 -41.53 -36.57 -15.30
C PRO A 28 -40.73 -36.67 -13.96
N PRO A 29 -40.68 -35.63 -13.11
CA PRO A 29 -39.83 -35.57 -11.91
C PRO A 29 -40.47 -36.14 -10.62
N ARG A 30 -39.64 -36.44 -9.59
CA ARG A 30 -40.09 -36.81 -8.24
C ARG A 30 -39.28 -36.16 -7.13
N ASN A 31 -39.92 -35.23 -6.41
CA ASN A 31 -39.43 -34.68 -5.14
C ASN A 31 -39.34 -35.77 -4.06
N GLN A 32 -38.23 -35.81 -3.32
CA GLN A 32 -38.23 -36.18 -1.89
C GLN A 32 -37.22 -35.31 -1.13
N ARG A 33 -37.68 -34.72 -0.01
CA ARG A 33 -36.81 -34.15 1.02
C ARG A 33 -36.39 -35.29 1.95
N SER A 34 -35.10 -35.36 2.26
CA SER A 34 -34.61 -35.90 3.53
C SER A 34 -33.55 -34.94 4.07
N THR A 35 -33.79 -34.42 5.26
CA THR A 35 -32.74 -33.86 6.13
C THR A 35 -31.97 -35.01 6.75
N ASP A 36 -30.66 -34.82 6.97
CA ASP A 36 -29.98 -35.33 8.16
C ASP A 36 -28.66 -34.56 8.36
N ASP A 37 -28.24 -34.45 9.62
CA ASP A 37 -27.07 -33.66 10.02
C ASP A 37 -25.74 -34.39 9.75
N SER A 38 -24.71 -33.61 9.40
CA SER A 38 -23.31 -33.97 9.71
C SER A 38 -22.42 -32.74 9.72
N CYS A 39 -21.88 -32.41 10.90
CA CYS A 39 -20.82 -31.43 11.07
C CYS A 39 -19.47 -31.93 10.51
N SER A 40 -18.49 -31.04 10.50
CA SER A 40 -17.09 -31.26 10.11
C SER A 40 -16.84 -31.67 8.65
N ASN A 41 -16.59 -30.66 7.80
CA ASN A 41 -15.32 -30.58 7.07
C ASN A 41 -15.11 -29.15 6.54
N PHE A 42 -14.63 -28.25 7.43
CA PHE A 42 -13.97 -27.02 6.99
C PHE A 42 -12.57 -27.36 6.46
N SER A 43 -12.53 -27.98 5.28
CA SER A 43 -11.29 -28.12 4.53
C SER A 43 -10.80 -26.73 4.14
N ALA A 44 -9.64 -26.33 4.67
CA ALA A 44 -8.99 -25.06 4.34
C ALA A 44 -8.44 -25.11 2.90
N SER A 45 -9.34 -25.05 1.92
CA SER A 45 -9.00 -24.94 0.51
C SER A 45 -8.36 -23.57 0.28
N GLY A 46 -7.03 -23.56 0.09
CA GLY A 46 -6.22 -22.36 -0.07
C GLY A 46 -6.58 -21.60 -1.35
N ASN A 47 -7.56 -20.70 -1.23
CA ASN A 47 -7.97 -19.77 -2.27
C ASN A 47 -6.89 -18.69 -2.48
N HIS A 48 -5.76 -19.08 -3.07
CA HIS A 48 -4.77 -18.18 -3.67
C HIS A 48 -5.33 -17.55 -4.96
N TYR A 49 -6.49 -16.88 -4.85
CA TYR A 49 -6.86 -15.87 -5.82
C TYR A 49 -5.92 -14.69 -5.62
N GLU A 50 -5.20 -14.32 -6.68
CA GLU A 50 -4.42 -13.09 -6.76
C GLU A 50 -5.31 -11.92 -6.33
N ARG A 51 -5.05 -11.35 -5.13
CA ARG A 51 -5.95 -10.38 -4.53
C ARG A 51 -6.01 -9.14 -5.43
N THR A 52 -7.15 -8.89 -6.04
CA THR A 52 -7.33 -7.80 -7.01
C THR A 52 -6.91 -6.47 -6.38
N LEU A 53 -6.25 -5.61 -7.17
CA LEU A 53 -5.79 -4.29 -6.73
C LEU A 53 -6.88 -3.49 -6.02
N ASP A 54 -8.12 -3.59 -6.49
CA ASP A 54 -9.29 -2.91 -5.92
C ASP A 54 -9.60 -3.38 -4.49
N VAL A 55 -9.48 -4.68 -4.19
CA VAL A 55 -9.69 -5.22 -2.83
C VAL A 55 -8.63 -4.69 -1.86
N VAL A 56 -7.38 -4.62 -2.30
CA VAL A 56 -6.28 -4.05 -1.48
C VAL A 56 -6.45 -2.53 -1.33
N LYS A 57 -6.97 -1.83 -2.35
CA LYS A 57 -7.30 -0.41 -2.30
C LYS A 57 -8.47 -0.12 -1.35
N ASP A 58 -9.50 -0.95 -1.34
CA ASP A 58 -10.64 -0.82 -0.43
C ASP A 58 -10.22 -1.09 1.02
N SER A 59 -9.42 -2.13 1.25
CA SER A 59 -8.80 -2.42 2.55
C SER A 59 -7.94 -1.24 3.04
N MET A 60 -7.16 -0.60 2.15
CA MET A 60 -6.40 0.63 2.42
C MET A 60 -7.31 1.84 2.77
N GLY A 61 -8.44 1.99 2.08
CA GLY A 61 -9.42 3.05 2.35
C GLY A 61 -10.13 2.87 3.70
N LEU A 62 -10.48 1.62 4.04
CA LEU A 62 -10.98 1.24 5.36
C LEU A 62 -9.93 1.48 6.45
N ALA A 63 -8.67 1.09 6.23
CA ALA A 63 -7.54 1.35 7.13
C ALA A 63 -7.31 2.84 7.43
N ILE A 64 -7.80 3.76 6.58
CA ILE A 64 -7.77 5.21 6.78
C ILE A 64 -9.06 5.73 7.45
N SER A 65 -10.23 5.24 7.03
CA SER A 65 -11.53 5.78 7.44
C SER A 65 -12.07 5.22 8.77
N LEU A 66 -11.68 3.99 9.13
CA LEU A 66 -12.19 3.30 10.32
C LEU A 66 -11.74 3.99 11.61
N ASN A 67 -12.57 4.01 12.65
CA ASN A 67 -12.26 4.62 13.95
C ASN A 67 -12.16 3.61 15.11
N LYS A 68 -12.68 2.39 14.95
CA LYS A 68 -12.65 1.34 15.98
C LYS A 68 -11.37 0.51 15.88
N THR A 69 -10.61 0.48 16.97
CA THR A 69 -9.31 -0.21 17.12
C THR A 69 -9.37 -1.71 16.91
N GLU A 70 -10.30 -2.41 17.59
CA GLU A 70 -10.44 -3.88 17.52
C GLU A 70 -10.61 -4.45 16.10
N SER A 71 -11.19 -3.64 15.20
CA SER A 71 -11.39 -3.96 13.79
C SER A 71 -10.31 -3.39 12.86
N LEU A 72 -9.47 -2.48 13.36
CA LEU A 72 -8.39 -1.87 12.58
C LEU A 72 -7.24 -2.85 12.37
N ASP A 73 -6.83 -3.59 13.40
CA ASP A 73 -5.68 -4.50 13.32
C ASP A 73 -5.90 -5.62 12.27
N VAL A 74 -7.14 -6.12 12.15
CA VAL A 74 -7.52 -7.11 11.12
C VAL A 74 -7.45 -6.53 9.71
N VAL A 75 -7.86 -5.27 9.53
CA VAL A 75 -7.79 -4.56 8.24
C VAL A 75 -6.35 -4.17 7.89
N LEU A 76 -5.51 -3.86 8.88
CA LEU A 76 -4.07 -3.60 8.68
C LEU A 76 -3.31 -4.89 8.33
N ASP A 77 -3.63 -6.02 8.94
CA ASP A 77 -3.07 -7.31 8.52
C ASP A 77 -3.49 -7.63 7.08
N ASP A 78 -4.81 -7.65 6.79
CA ASP A 78 -5.32 -7.93 5.45
C ASP A 78 -4.66 -7.02 4.39
N PHE A 79 -4.60 -5.70 4.62
CA PHE A 79 -3.91 -4.76 3.75
C PHE A 79 -2.42 -5.11 3.57
N SER A 80 -1.69 -5.42 4.65
CA SER A 80 -0.26 -5.73 4.57
C SER A 80 0.04 -7.05 3.84
N GLN A 81 -0.72 -8.11 4.12
CA GLN A 81 -0.64 -9.38 3.40
C GLN A 81 -1.09 -9.20 1.94
N GLY A 82 -2.09 -8.35 1.70
CA GLY A 82 -2.62 -8.02 0.37
C GLY A 82 -1.57 -7.31 -0.47
N TYR A 83 -0.89 -6.32 0.10
CA TYR A 83 0.22 -5.61 -0.54
C TYR A 83 1.32 -6.56 -1.03
N PHE A 84 1.77 -7.50 -0.20
CA PHE A 84 2.78 -8.50 -0.60
C PHE A 84 2.23 -9.58 -1.54
N SER A 85 0.91 -9.79 -1.58
CA SER A 85 0.26 -10.69 -2.56
C SER A 85 0.20 -10.08 -3.98
N LEU A 86 0.44 -8.77 -4.14
CA LEU A 86 0.38 -8.08 -5.43
C LEU A 86 1.69 -8.19 -6.22
N SER A 87 1.55 -8.37 -7.54
CA SER A 87 2.64 -8.18 -8.50
C SER A 87 3.30 -6.80 -8.37
N ASN A 88 4.57 -6.68 -8.76
CA ASN A 88 5.33 -5.43 -8.65
C ASN A 88 4.62 -4.25 -9.34
N GLU A 89 4.07 -4.45 -10.54
CA GLU A 89 3.26 -3.44 -11.22
C GLU A 89 2.04 -3.00 -10.41
N ASN A 90 1.34 -3.94 -9.77
CA ASN A 90 0.13 -3.64 -9.03
C ASN A 90 0.45 -2.96 -7.69
N ARG A 91 1.59 -3.29 -7.06
CA ARG A 91 2.16 -2.46 -5.98
C ARG A 91 2.49 -1.05 -6.45
N LYS A 92 3.15 -0.87 -7.60
CA LYS A 92 3.45 0.45 -8.20
C LYS A 92 2.16 1.27 -8.42
N LYS A 93 1.14 0.67 -9.04
CA LYS A 93 -0.18 1.27 -9.28
C LYS A 93 -0.86 1.68 -7.95
N LEU A 94 -0.89 0.79 -6.95
CA LEU A 94 -1.47 1.05 -5.62
C LEU A 94 -0.75 2.19 -4.88
N VAL A 95 0.58 2.23 -4.90
CA VAL A 95 1.39 3.28 -4.27
C VAL A 95 1.20 4.63 -4.98
N ILE A 96 1.06 4.64 -6.31
CA ILE A 96 0.71 5.84 -7.08
C ILE A 96 -0.71 6.33 -6.75
N VAL A 97 -1.66 5.41 -6.51
CA VAL A 97 -3.01 5.72 -6.01
C VAL A 97 -2.97 6.34 -4.62
N LEU A 98 -2.23 5.72 -3.66
CA LEU A 98 -2.02 6.27 -2.32
C LEU A 98 -1.44 7.70 -2.38
N ALA A 99 -0.44 7.93 -3.22
CA ALA A 99 0.20 9.23 -3.41
C ALA A 99 -0.68 10.30 -4.11
N LYS A 100 -1.80 9.93 -4.74
CA LYS A 100 -2.67 10.85 -5.49
C LYS A 100 -4.03 11.07 -4.86
N GLU A 101 -4.69 10.01 -4.39
CA GLU A 101 -6.04 10.06 -3.84
C GLU A 101 -6.03 10.42 -2.35
N TYR A 102 -4.98 10.02 -1.61
CA TYR A 102 -4.85 10.22 -0.17
C TYR A 102 -3.80 11.29 0.20
N ASP A 103 -3.49 12.18 -0.73
CA ASP A 103 -2.70 13.40 -0.54
C ASP A 103 -3.55 14.45 0.23
N LEU A 104 -3.62 15.70 -0.25
CA LEU A 104 -4.28 16.83 0.40
C LEU A 104 -5.70 17.02 -0.13
N ASN A 105 -6.63 17.41 0.76
CA ASN A 105 -7.91 17.97 0.34
C ASN A 105 -7.71 19.40 -0.20
N ARG A 106 -7.27 19.48 -1.46
CA ARG A 106 -6.95 20.73 -2.18
C ARG A 106 -8.15 21.68 -2.28
N ILE A 107 -9.38 21.16 -2.18
CA ILE A 107 -10.61 21.98 -2.11
C ILE A 107 -10.69 22.67 -0.75
N GLN A 108 -10.58 21.92 0.35
CA GLN A 108 -10.60 22.46 1.71
C GLN A 108 -9.45 23.46 1.96
N VAL A 109 -8.24 23.14 1.51
CA VAL A 109 -7.07 24.06 1.59
C VAL A 109 -7.36 25.36 0.84
N ARG A 110 -7.94 25.30 -0.37
CA ARG A 110 -8.30 26.49 -1.16
C ARG A 110 -9.39 27.33 -0.50
N GLU A 111 -10.41 26.74 0.11
CA GLU A 111 -11.44 27.52 0.84
C GLU A 111 -10.89 28.14 2.12
N LEU A 112 -10.04 27.44 2.89
CA LEU A 112 -9.34 28.02 4.05
C LEU A 112 -8.40 29.17 3.66
N LEU A 113 -7.70 29.06 2.53
CA LEU A 113 -6.87 30.15 2.00
C LEU A 113 -7.71 31.37 1.61
N LYS A 114 -8.88 31.20 0.97
CA LYS A 114 -9.78 32.35 0.71
C LYS A 114 -10.22 33.03 2.01
N GLN A 115 -10.54 32.26 3.04
CA GLN A 115 -10.91 32.81 4.35
C GLN A 115 -9.74 33.55 5.01
N TYR A 116 -8.51 33.03 4.87
CA TYR A 116 -7.29 33.70 5.35
C TYR A 116 -7.01 35.02 4.64
N LEU A 117 -7.09 35.06 3.29
CA LEU A 117 -6.95 36.31 2.54
C LEU A 117 -8.10 37.29 2.84
N GLY A 118 -9.33 36.79 3.02
CA GLY A 118 -10.50 37.59 3.36
C GLY A 118 -10.51 38.19 4.78
N LEU A 119 -9.55 37.84 5.64
CA LEU A 119 -9.28 38.54 6.90
C LEU A 119 -8.34 39.74 6.76
N GLU A 120 -7.88 40.04 5.54
CA GLU A 120 -7.02 41.16 5.11
C GLU A 120 -6.75 42.23 6.21
N LEU A 121 -5.55 42.20 6.80
CA LEU A 121 -5.18 43.14 7.87
C LEU A 121 -5.45 44.58 7.42
N ARG A 122 -6.13 45.36 8.27
CA ARG A 122 -6.49 46.75 7.98
C ARG A 122 -5.27 47.67 8.03
N SER A 123 -4.44 47.60 7.00
CA SER A 123 -3.23 48.40 6.85
C SER A 123 -3.58 49.86 6.56
N GLY A 124 -3.46 50.71 7.59
CA GLY A 124 -3.82 52.13 7.58
C GLY A 124 -5.05 52.42 8.45
N ASN A 125 -4.98 53.22 9.51
CA ASN A 125 -4.04 54.31 9.80
C ASN A 125 -3.56 54.34 11.27
N GLU A 126 -2.53 55.15 11.56
CA GLU A 126 -2.17 55.50 12.93
C GLU A 126 -3.30 56.30 13.60
N GLY A 127 -3.83 55.78 14.71
CA GLY A 127 -4.92 56.42 15.46
C GLY A 127 -5.71 55.44 16.34
N GLU A 128 -5.30 55.33 17.60
CA GLU A 128 -6.10 54.76 18.71
C GLU A 128 -6.71 53.36 18.49
N LEU A 129 -5.88 52.30 18.55
CA LEU A 129 -6.38 50.95 18.82
C LEU A 129 -6.41 50.67 20.33
N SER A 130 -7.46 50.01 20.79
CA SER A 130 -7.48 49.40 22.13
C SER A 130 -6.85 48.01 22.06
N ASN A 131 -6.06 47.63 23.07
CA ASN A 131 -5.40 46.32 23.13
C ASN A 131 -6.38 45.12 23.13
N VAL A 132 -7.69 45.35 23.24
CA VAL A 132 -8.73 44.31 23.24
C VAL A 132 -9.17 43.94 21.81
N ASP A 133 -9.13 44.90 20.88
CA ASP A 133 -9.61 44.70 19.51
C ASP A 133 -8.60 43.90 18.66
N ASP A 134 -7.30 44.15 18.87
CA ASP A 134 -6.20 43.40 18.24
C ASP A 134 -6.21 41.90 18.58
N GLU A 135 -6.27 41.55 19.87
CA GLU A 135 -6.32 40.15 20.32
C GLU A 135 -7.49 39.38 19.70
N ASN A 136 -8.66 40.03 19.60
CA ASN A 136 -9.84 39.43 18.98
C ASN A 136 -9.65 39.24 17.46
N MET A 137 -8.98 40.17 16.77
CA MET A 137 -8.61 40.05 15.36
C MET A 137 -7.61 38.91 15.13
N PHE A 138 -6.51 38.85 15.89
CA PHE A 138 -5.50 37.79 15.77
C PHE A 138 -6.06 36.40 16.14
N SER A 139 -7.07 36.31 17.02
CA SER A 139 -7.77 35.06 17.33
C SER A 139 -8.36 34.37 16.08
N ALA A 140 -8.83 35.15 15.10
CA ALA A 140 -9.38 34.63 13.85
C ALA A 140 -8.27 34.05 12.96
N PHE A 141 -7.15 34.77 12.82
CA PHE A 141 -5.97 34.29 12.10
C PHE A 141 -5.43 32.99 12.69
N TYR A 142 -5.18 32.92 14.00
CA TYR A 142 -4.66 31.71 14.65
C TYR A 142 -5.57 30.48 14.47
N ARG A 143 -6.89 30.68 14.43
CA ARG A 143 -7.87 29.61 14.14
C ARG A 143 -7.79 29.13 12.70
N ILE A 144 -7.75 30.04 11.73
CA ILE A 144 -7.64 29.66 10.30
C ILE A 144 -6.27 29.03 10.01
N GLU A 145 -5.18 29.58 10.54
CA GLU A 145 -3.86 28.96 10.43
C GLU A 145 -3.82 27.55 11.03
N ARG A 146 -4.44 27.33 12.20
CA ARG A 146 -4.51 26.00 12.83
C ARG A 146 -5.26 25.02 11.93
N ASN A 147 -6.38 25.45 11.34
CA ASN A 147 -7.14 24.65 10.40
C ASN A 147 -6.35 24.38 9.10
N LEU A 148 -5.58 25.37 8.61
CA LEU A 148 -4.72 25.23 7.43
C LEU A 148 -3.55 24.27 7.71
N ARG A 149 -2.90 24.36 8.88
CA ARG A 149 -1.89 23.40 9.36
C ARG A 149 -2.44 21.98 9.56
N GLN A 150 -3.76 21.81 9.69
CA GLN A 150 -4.42 20.50 9.69
C GLN A 150 -4.74 20.03 8.27
N ALA A 151 -5.33 20.89 7.43
CA ALA A 151 -5.70 20.57 6.04
C ALA A 151 -4.48 20.38 5.11
N LEU A 152 -3.31 20.91 5.48
CA LEU A 152 -2.01 20.67 4.81
C LEU A 152 -1.31 19.38 5.26
N LYS A 153 -1.92 18.55 6.13
CA LYS A 153 -1.44 17.19 6.40
C LYS A 153 -2.05 16.22 5.39
N PRO A 154 -1.25 15.49 4.59
CA PRO A 154 -1.81 14.51 3.66
C PRO A 154 -2.42 13.31 4.41
N THR A 155 -3.50 12.80 3.85
CA THR A 155 -4.37 11.78 4.45
C THR A 155 -3.62 10.47 4.74
N TYR A 156 -2.66 10.12 3.89
CA TYR A 156 -1.79 8.94 4.07
C TYR A 156 -0.95 8.96 5.37
N ASN A 157 -0.78 10.11 6.05
CA ASN A 157 -0.18 10.13 7.39
C ASN A 157 -0.98 9.29 8.40
N VAL A 158 -2.31 9.27 8.27
CA VAL A 158 -3.19 8.49 9.14
C VAL A 158 -2.93 6.99 8.96
N LEU A 159 -2.70 6.54 7.71
CA LEU A 159 -2.29 5.17 7.42
C LEU A 159 -0.91 4.86 8.01
N PHE A 160 0.07 5.75 7.85
CA PHE A 160 1.42 5.56 8.39
C PHE A 160 1.45 5.50 9.93
N GLU A 161 0.72 6.38 10.62
CA GLU A 161 0.63 6.38 12.08
C GLU A 161 -0.06 5.12 12.61
N ARG A 162 -1.08 4.61 11.90
CA ARG A 162 -1.75 3.34 12.23
C ARG A 162 -0.85 2.13 12.00
N LEU A 163 -0.14 2.07 10.87
CA LEU A 163 0.84 1.03 10.57
C LEU A 163 2.02 1.04 11.56
N ASN A 164 2.48 2.21 12.02
CA ASN A 164 3.53 2.28 13.05
C ASN A 164 3.09 1.66 14.39
N ASN A 165 1.80 1.78 14.74
CA ASN A 165 1.24 1.22 15.96
C ASN A 165 0.87 -0.27 15.84
N TYR A 166 0.84 -0.82 14.63
CA TYR A 166 0.55 -2.22 14.35
C TYR A 166 1.79 -3.11 14.50
N THR A 167 1.62 -4.33 15.03
CA THR A 167 2.71 -5.28 15.30
C THR A 167 3.49 -5.61 14.02
N GLY A 168 4.76 -5.22 13.97
CA GLY A 168 5.62 -5.40 12.79
C GLY A 168 5.38 -4.40 11.65
N GLY A 169 4.42 -3.48 11.78
CA GLY A 169 4.10 -2.51 10.74
C GLY A 169 5.23 -1.50 10.46
N LEU A 170 6.15 -1.27 11.40
CA LEU A 170 7.40 -0.52 11.13
C LEU A 170 8.31 -1.22 10.10
N LYS A 171 8.35 -2.56 10.10
CA LYS A 171 9.04 -3.35 9.04
C LYS A 171 8.28 -3.22 7.71
N PHE A 172 6.96 -3.25 7.73
CA PHE A 172 6.13 -3.02 6.53
C PHE A 172 6.40 -1.62 5.93
N LEU A 173 6.43 -0.57 6.76
CA LEU A 173 6.73 0.81 6.33
C LEU A 173 8.13 0.96 5.74
N SER A 174 9.13 0.23 6.27
CA SER A 174 10.47 0.16 5.71
C SER A 174 10.50 -0.51 4.32
N LEU A 175 9.80 -1.64 4.15
CA LEU A 175 9.67 -2.34 2.87
C LEU A 175 8.89 -1.52 1.83
N LEU A 176 7.77 -0.91 2.23
CA LEU A 176 6.98 0.02 1.41
C LEU A 176 7.85 1.20 0.93
N ARG A 177 8.77 1.69 1.77
CA ARG A 177 9.70 2.74 1.37
C ARG A 177 10.77 2.26 0.38
N ALA A 178 11.26 1.02 0.51
CA ALA A 178 12.17 0.43 -0.47
C ALA A 178 11.49 0.30 -1.85
N ASP A 179 10.24 -0.16 -1.88
CA ASP A 179 9.42 -0.19 -3.11
C ASP A 179 9.22 1.23 -3.69
N ILE A 180 8.84 2.22 -2.87
CA ILE A 180 8.72 3.63 -3.30
C ILE A 180 10.01 4.16 -3.95
N LEU A 181 11.18 3.86 -3.36
CA LEU A 181 12.48 4.29 -3.89
C LEU A 181 12.85 3.57 -5.20
N SER A 182 12.50 2.29 -5.35
CA SER A 182 12.63 1.56 -6.63
C SER A 182 11.79 2.23 -7.72
N PHE A 183 10.50 2.46 -7.45
CA PHE A 183 9.58 3.08 -8.41
C PHE A 183 9.98 4.52 -8.78
N LEU A 184 10.62 5.27 -7.87
CA LEU A 184 11.19 6.59 -8.16
C LEU A 184 12.47 6.55 -9.01
N GLY A 185 13.22 5.44 -8.96
CA GLY A 185 14.35 5.19 -9.87
C GLY A 185 13.90 4.88 -11.30
N GLU A 186 12.75 4.24 -11.46
CA GLU A 186 12.10 3.99 -12.76
C GLU A 186 11.42 5.24 -13.33
N GLU A 187 10.58 5.91 -12.52
CA GLU A 187 9.73 7.03 -12.96
C GLU A 187 9.70 8.17 -11.93
N ASN A 188 10.14 9.36 -12.34
CA ASN A 188 10.27 10.53 -11.47
C ASN A 188 8.92 11.25 -11.20
N ILE A 189 7.99 10.54 -10.55
CA ILE A 189 6.63 11.02 -10.26
C ILE A 189 6.63 11.98 -9.06
N ALA A 190 6.15 13.21 -9.27
CA ALA A 190 6.17 14.26 -8.25
C ALA A 190 5.35 13.94 -6.98
N SER A 191 4.19 13.29 -7.11
CA SER A 191 3.39 12.86 -5.96
C SER A 191 4.06 11.75 -5.16
N LEU A 192 4.79 10.85 -5.83
CA LEU A 192 5.55 9.78 -5.19
C LEU A 192 6.76 10.32 -4.40
N ARG A 193 7.40 11.40 -4.90
CA ARG A 193 8.41 12.14 -4.13
C ARG A 193 7.85 12.81 -2.87
N ALA A 194 6.61 13.31 -2.91
CA ALA A 194 5.95 13.84 -1.71
C ALA A 194 5.66 12.74 -0.67
N LEU A 195 5.29 11.55 -1.15
CA LEU A 195 5.09 10.36 -0.30
C LEU A 195 6.41 9.92 0.36
N ASP A 196 7.52 9.82 -0.39
CA ASP A 196 8.84 9.47 0.19
C ASP A 196 9.29 10.48 1.23
N SER A 197 9.26 11.79 0.94
CA SER A 197 9.70 12.82 1.90
C SER A 197 8.91 12.75 3.21
N CYS A 198 7.59 12.56 3.13
CA CYS A 198 6.76 12.47 4.33
C CYS A 198 7.02 11.16 5.11
N LEU A 199 7.15 10.02 4.42
CA LEU A 199 7.49 8.75 5.06
C LEU A 199 8.92 8.75 5.64
N LYS A 200 9.85 9.48 5.03
CA LYS A 200 11.22 9.70 5.53
C LYS A 200 11.19 10.46 6.86
N GLU A 201 10.49 11.59 6.94
CA GLU A 201 10.36 12.38 8.17
C GLU A 201 9.75 11.56 9.32
N LYS A 202 8.71 10.78 9.00
CA LYS A 202 8.09 9.84 9.95
C LYS A 202 9.08 8.77 10.44
N LEU A 203 9.73 8.06 9.52
CA LEU A 203 10.71 7.01 9.87
C LEU A 203 11.91 7.57 10.65
N SER A 204 12.42 8.76 10.31
CA SER A 204 13.49 9.42 11.07
C SER A 204 13.04 9.88 12.47
N THR A 205 11.74 10.07 12.70
CA THR A 205 11.19 10.37 14.03
C THR A 205 11.04 9.09 14.86
N TRP A 206 10.58 7.99 14.25
CA TRP A 206 10.34 6.71 14.94
C TRP A 206 11.64 5.90 15.17
N LEU A 207 12.56 5.90 14.22
CA LEU A 207 13.89 5.29 14.31
C LEU A 207 14.93 6.27 14.88
N SER A 208 14.53 7.07 15.87
CA SER A 208 15.42 7.99 16.58
C SER A 208 16.50 7.22 17.36
N PRO A 209 17.74 7.70 17.47
CA PRO A 209 18.80 7.04 18.24
C PRO A 209 18.43 6.74 19.71
N ALA A 210 17.49 7.47 20.30
CA ALA A 210 16.98 7.21 21.65
C ALA A 210 16.09 5.94 21.76
N VAL A 211 15.78 5.30 20.63
CA VAL A 211 14.96 4.07 20.51
C VAL A 211 15.83 2.88 20.03
N LEU A 212 17.12 3.09 19.79
CA LEU A 212 18.05 2.07 19.28
C LEU A 212 18.97 1.57 20.40
N GLU A 213 18.96 0.27 20.65
CA GLU A 213 19.87 -0.39 21.57
C GLU A 213 21.15 -0.86 20.84
N LEU A 214 22.32 -0.58 21.42
CA LEU A 214 23.59 -1.12 20.93
C LEU A 214 23.84 -2.49 21.56
N HIS A 215 23.62 -3.55 20.78
CA HIS A 215 23.96 -4.92 21.17
C HIS A 215 25.35 -5.30 20.63
N GLN A 216 26.23 -5.76 21.52
CA GLN A 216 27.52 -6.35 21.11
C GLN A 216 27.28 -7.79 20.68
N ILE A 217 27.61 -8.09 19.42
CA ILE A 217 27.38 -9.41 18.83
C ILE A 217 28.63 -10.28 19.00
N THR A 218 28.42 -11.54 19.32
CA THR A 218 29.42 -12.54 19.74
C THR A 218 29.23 -13.86 19.00
N TRP A 219 30.14 -14.82 19.20
CA TRP A 219 30.03 -16.16 18.57
C TRP A 219 29.00 -17.07 19.26
N ASP A 220 28.52 -16.71 20.45
CA ASP A 220 27.47 -17.43 21.17
C ASP A 220 26.05 -16.98 20.77
N ASP A 221 25.94 -15.93 19.93
CA ASP A 221 24.67 -15.46 19.38
C ASP A 221 24.06 -16.43 18.36
N SER A 222 22.73 -16.40 18.25
CA SER A 222 21.99 -17.30 17.35
C SER A 222 22.49 -17.23 15.91
N ALA A 223 22.67 -18.38 15.27
CA ALA A 223 23.12 -18.46 13.87
C ALA A 223 22.24 -17.66 12.89
N SER A 224 20.94 -17.51 13.19
CA SER A 224 19.98 -16.71 12.40
C SER A 224 20.04 -15.19 12.66
N LEU A 225 20.89 -14.74 13.60
CA LEU A 225 21.36 -13.35 13.69
C LEU A 225 22.63 -13.18 12.84
N LEU A 226 23.59 -14.09 12.99
CA LEU A 226 24.85 -14.09 12.22
C LEU A 226 24.59 -14.14 10.70
N GLU A 227 23.67 -15.00 10.25
CA GLU A 227 23.23 -15.09 8.84
C GLU A 227 22.66 -13.76 8.30
N LYS A 228 21.91 -13.01 9.12
CA LYS A 228 21.41 -11.68 8.74
C LYS A 228 22.55 -10.68 8.59
N ILE A 229 23.53 -10.69 9.49
CA ILE A 229 24.72 -9.83 9.38
C ILE A 229 25.45 -10.13 8.07
N VAL A 230 25.73 -11.40 7.78
CA VAL A 230 26.35 -11.84 6.52
C VAL A 230 25.54 -11.39 5.29
N THR A 231 24.20 -11.41 5.38
CA THR A 231 23.30 -10.98 4.30
C THR A 231 23.29 -9.46 4.07
N TYR A 232 23.52 -8.65 5.12
CA TYR A 232 23.52 -7.19 5.05
C TYR A 232 24.92 -6.55 5.08
N GLU A 233 25.98 -7.35 5.08
CA GLU A 233 27.38 -6.89 5.08
C GLU A 233 27.76 -6.30 3.70
N ALA A 234 27.65 -4.98 3.60
CA ALA A 234 27.81 -4.23 2.35
C ALA A 234 29.26 -3.79 2.03
N VAL A 235 30.24 -4.05 2.90
CA VAL A 235 31.63 -3.60 2.76
C VAL A 235 32.58 -4.76 2.46
N HIS A 236 32.45 -5.88 3.16
CA HIS A 236 33.35 -7.03 3.08
C HIS A 236 32.58 -8.37 3.04
N PRO A 237 32.21 -8.88 1.85
CA PRO A 237 31.35 -10.06 1.73
C PRO A 237 31.95 -11.29 2.42
N ILE A 238 31.28 -11.74 3.49
CA ILE A 238 31.76 -12.80 4.39
C ILE A 238 31.62 -14.15 3.69
N SER A 239 32.67 -14.51 2.94
CA SER A 239 32.80 -15.83 2.32
C SER A 239 33.00 -16.88 3.40
N ASN A 240 32.08 -17.84 3.50
CA ASN A 240 32.16 -18.94 4.47
C ASN A 240 33.47 -19.71 4.29
N ARG A 241 34.36 -19.62 5.29
CA ARG A 241 35.58 -20.44 5.34
C ARG A 241 35.18 -21.83 5.80
N TYR A 242 35.09 -22.74 4.83
CA TYR A 242 34.74 -24.15 5.00
C TYR A 242 35.23 -24.75 6.32
N PHE A 243 34.30 -25.26 7.14
CA PHE A 243 34.60 -26.33 8.08
C PHE A 243 35.09 -27.54 7.25
N GLY A 244 36.39 -27.80 7.26
CA GLY A 244 37.02 -28.82 6.44
C GLY A 244 38.25 -29.42 7.13
N SER A 245 38.14 -30.71 7.45
CA SER A 245 39.15 -31.62 8.05
C SER A 245 39.87 -31.10 9.30
#